data_AF-P47344-F1
#
_entry.id   AF-P47344-F1
#
_cell.length_a   1.000
_cell.length_b   1.000
_cell.length_c   1.000
_cell.angle_alpha   90.00
_cell.angle_beta   90.00
_cell.angle_gamma   90.00
#
_symmetry.space_group_name_H-M   'P 1'
#
loop_
_entity.id
_entity.type
_entity.pdbx_description
1 polymer ?
#
loop_
_entity_poly.entity_id
_entity_poly.type
_entity_poly.pdbx_seq_one_letter_code
_entity_poly.pdbx_strand_id
1 'polypeptide(L)'
;MGEIKNTAPTSDISTSGFIYFAVVFLIIIVYLFFKNILFLFFFKRYPKNTPKIGVSNITTIAMIIAVAVSVVLVLMALAGGLTAALFRGYPGFRVTLELILVKISGLLFGPIIGIFSAATIDFLTVIFSGGVFNIGYVLGAILTGMIAGILREVLISTSFLNNKTLSDFAYLVLSVGMVFASFLVTQFFVISVTQNLSAFQSNDQIVLRFNASPLNFSISLQRYVQIIFYFAMVVIITMVVLYFVWIIKQKHFNYAYSKFFFRRYKHANHQFTLFVLTKENWFYLILNVITLATTSLLMINIAFIPIFDTQTTGQTYDFWLLVRLLFAPLIFLLDIIVIYPILLLLTPIMLKGFKTVASETQTKGIKKSFSDMQSLIMPNVISHKKQQLIRKEMQQLAKTIRIDLSDKEVDALVEEFKEITKSFNKVTKIDTTNVQPMYAPFEFSPTPLRKDKPVVDKHAKQLLNNCCEVKTGFVKV
;
A
#
# COMPACT_ATOMS: atom_id res chain seq x y z
N MET A 1 60.77 -4.78 -12.63
CA MET A 1 59.54 -5.39 -13.18
C MET A 1 58.41 -4.41 -12.92
N GLY A 2 57.96 -3.68 -13.95
CA GLY A 2 56.83 -2.78 -13.80
C GLY A 2 55.56 -3.61 -13.67
N GLU A 3 54.97 -3.64 -12.47
CA GLU A 3 53.56 -4.00 -12.34
C GLU A 3 52.77 -3.00 -13.18
N ILE A 4 52.43 -3.38 -14.41
CA ILE A 4 51.34 -2.73 -15.13
C ILE A 4 50.11 -3.03 -14.27
N LYS A 5 49.79 -2.11 -13.36
CA LYS A 5 48.50 -2.08 -12.69
C LYS A 5 47.48 -1.93 -13.79
N ASN A 6 46.99 -3.06 -14.29
CA ASN A 6 45.73 -3.13 -15.01
C ASN A 6 44.66 -2.69 -14.01
N THR A 7 44.50 -1.38 -13.86
CA THR A 7 43.30 -0.82 -13.24
C THR A 7 42.15 -1.25 -14.14
N ALA A 8 41.50 -2.34 -13.75
CA ALA A 8 40.33 -2.85 -14.44
C ALA A 8 39.34 -1.71 -14.69
N PRO A 9 38.68 -1.64 -15.85
CA PRO A 9 37.76 -0.56 -16.19
C PRO A 9 36.51 -0.60 -15.29
N THR A 10 36.61 -0.05 -14.08
CA THR A 10 35.51 0.04 -13.12
C THR A 10 34.40 0.97 -13.59
N SER A 11 34.73 1.95 -14.44
CA SER A 11 33.77 2.85 -15.08
C SER A 11 32.71 2.09 -15.87
N ASP A 12 33.11 1.06 -16.59
CA ASP A 12 32.25 0.41 -17.59
C ASP A 12 31.15 -0.43 -16.91
N ILE A 13 31.47 -1.05 -15.77
CA ILE A 13 30.51 -1.84 -14.99
C ILE A 13 29.43 -0.93 -14.39
N SER A 14 29.78 0.31 -14.01
CA SER A 14 28.76 1.27 -13.51
C SER A 14 27.73 1.61 -14.57
N THR A 15 28.18 1.83 -15.81
CA THR A 15 27.30 2.18 -16.93
C THR A 15 26.33 1.07 -17.25
N SER A 16 26.74 -0.21 -17.19
CA SER A 16 25.85 -1.34 -17.41
C SER A 16 24.75 -1.44 -16.33
N GLY A 17 25.08 -1.12 -15.08
CA GLY A 17 24.11 -0.97 -14.00
C GLY A 17 23.07 0.11 -14.30
N PHE A 18 23.50 1.31 -14.67
CA PHE A 18 22.56 2.40 -15.01
C PHE A 18 21.69 2.08 -16.23
N ILE A 19 22.26 1.43 -17.26
CA ILE A 19 21.50 0.98 -18.44
C ILE A 19 20.43 -0.03 -18.02
N TYR A 20 20.77 -1.01 -17.18
CA TYR A 20 19.78 -1.97 -16.67
C TYR A 20 18.67 -1.30 -15.89
N PHE A 21 19.00 -0.38 -14.99
CA PHE A 21 18.01 0.41 -14.27
C PHE A 21 17.08 1.11 -15.27
N ALA A 22 17.64 1.83 -16.23
CA ALA A 22 16.86 2.59 -17.22
C ALA A 22 15.94 1.68 -18.05
N VAL A 23 16.43 0.53 -18.51
CA VAL A 23 15.64 -0.44 -19.29
C VAL A 23 14.51 -1.03 -18.46
N VAL A 24 14.81 -1.55 -17.26
CA VAL A 24 13.79 -2.14 -16.38
C VAL A 24 12.75 -1.08 -15.97
N PHE A 25 13.21 0.12 -15.62
CA PHE A 25 12.35 1.24 -15.25
C PHE A 25 11.44 1.67 -16.40
N LEU A 26 11.97 1.78 -17.63
CA LEU A 26 11.21 2.12 -18.82
C LEU A 26 10.16 1.04 -19.13
N ILE A 27 10.53 -0.24 -19.13
CA ILE A 27 9.61 -1.37 -19.36
C ILE A 27 8.44 -1.30 -18.37
N ILE A 28 8.74 -1.01 -17.11
CA ILE A 28 7.75 -0.87 -16.06
C ILE A 28 6.82 0.33 -16.29
N ILE A 29 7.35 1.49 -16.65
CA ILE A 29 6.53 2.67 -16.94
C ILE A 29 5.63 2.42 -18.14
N VAL A 30 6.18 1.83 -19.21
CA VAL A 30 5.44 1.46 -20.41
C VAL A 30 4.33 0.48 -20.07
N TYR A 31 4.61 -0.51 -19.21
CA TYR A 31 3.60 -1.45 -18.72
C TYR A 31 2.45 -0.74 -17.98
N LEU A 32 2.77 0.15 -17.04
CA LEU A 32 1.76 0.90 -16.28
C LEU A 32 0.92 1.82 -17.19
N PHE A 33 1.56 2.47 -18.16
CA PHE A 33 0.90 3.30 -19.15
C PHE A 33 -0.04 2.48 -20.05
N PHE A 34 0.46 1.37 -20.61
CA PHE A 34 -0.32 0.48 -21.47
C PHE A 34 -1.50 -0.14 -20.73
N LYS A 35 -1.31 -0.56 -19.49
CA LYS A 35 -2.38 -1.04 -18.61
C LYS A 35 -3.46 0.02 -18.42
N ASN A 36 -3.08 1.27 -18.15
CA ASN A 36 -4.04 2.37 -17.97
C ASN A 36 -4.83 2.63 -19.25
N ILE A 37 -4.18 2.58 -20.42
CA ILE A 37 -4.85 2.70 -21.73
C ILE A 37 -5.82 1.54 -21.96
N LEU A 38 -5.37 0.30 -21.76
CA LEU A 38 -6.23 -0.88 -21.92
C LEU A 38 -7.44 -0.82 -21.00
N PHE A 39 -7.25 -0.39 -19.75
CA PHE A 39 -8.35 -0.29 -18.80
C PHE A 39 -9.36 0.79 -19.20
N LEU A 40 -8.87 1.93 -19.71
CA LEU A 40 -9.70 2.99 -20.24
C LEU A 40 -10.51 2.52 -21.46
N PHE A 41 -9.86 1.80 -22.38
CA PHE A 41 -10.47 1.36 -23.64
C PHE A 41 -11.48 0.22 -23.45
N PHE A 42 -11.08 -0.87 -22.78
CA PHE A 42 -11.92 -2.07 -22.66
C PHE A 42 -13.02 -1.94 -21.60
N PHE A 43 -12.73 -1.31 -20.47
CA PHE A 43 -13.69 -1.27 -19.35
C PHE A 43 -14.49 0.03 -19.29
N LYS A 44 -14.16 1.05 -20.10
CA LYS A 44 -14.75 2.42 -20.06
C LYS A 44 -14.84 2.98 -18.63
N ARG A 45 -13.95 2.55 -17.74
CA ARG A 45 -13.88 2.95 -16.34
C ARG A 45 -12.52 3.58 -16.12
N TYR A 46 -12.48 4.74 -15.48
CA TYR A 46 -11.22 5.29 -15.00
C TYR A 46 -10.57 4.27 -14.05
N PRO A 47 -9.25 4.02 -14.16
CA PRO A 47 -8.56 3.12 -13.24
C PRO A 47 -8.77 3.64 -11.82
N LYS A 48 -9.59 2.94 -11.03
CA LYS A 48 -9.94 3.31 -9.66
C LYS A 48 -8.77 3.12 -8.67
N ASN A 49 -7.57 2.87 -9.20
CA ASN A 49 -6.45 2.28 -8.47
C ASN A 49 -5.42 3.30 -7.99
N THR A 50 -5.47 4.56 -8.43
CA THR A 50 -4.67 5.60 -7.78
C THR A 50 -5.26 5.84 -6.40
N PRO A 51 -4.57 5.48 -5.29
CA PRO A 51 -5.06 5.82 -3.98
C PRO A 51 -5.23 7.33 -3.92
N LYS A 52 -6.43 7.82 -3.59
CA LYS A 52 -6.60 9.24 -3.29
C LYS A 52 -5.64 9.56 -2.14
N ILE A 53 -4.76 10.53 -2.34
CA ILE A 53 -3.86 11.01 -1.30
C ILE A 53 -4.71 11.82 -0.32
N GLY A 54 -5.41 11.12 0.58
CA GLY A 54 -6.04 11.73 1.73
C GLY A 54 -4.99 11.99 2.81
N VAL A 55 -5.25 12.97 3.68
CA VAL A 55 -4.41 13.26 4.85
C VAL A 55 -4.11 11.99 5.66
N SER A 56 -5.13 11.12 5.83
CA SER A 56 -4.97 9.82 6.50
C SER A 56 -3.94 8.90 5.83
N ASN A 57 -3.84 8.90 4.49
CA ASN A 57 -2.88 8.06 3.78
C ASN A 57 -1.47 8.63 3.93
N ILE A 58 -1.30 9.95 3.87
CA ILE A 58 -0.01 10.62 4.13
C ILE A 58 0.49 10.23 5.52
N THR A 59 -0.37 10.29 6.54
CA THR A 59 0.01 9.92 7.91
C THR A 59 0.40 8.45 8.04
N THR A 60 -0.27 7.53 7.34
CA THR A 60 0.12 6.11 7.37
C THR A 60 1.43 5.86 6.64
N ILE A 61 1.67 6.53 5.51
CA ILE A 61 2.93 6.43 4.77
C ILE A 61 4.09 6.94 5.64
N ALA A 62 3.92 8.11 6.27
CA ALA A 62 4.91 8.68 7.18
C ALA A 62 5.19 7.77 8.37
N MET A 63 4.14 7.17 8.96
CA MET A 63 4.28 6.20 10.05
C MET A 63 5.09 4.97 9.61
N ILE A 64 4.82 4.40 8.43
CA ILE A 64 5.56 3.24 7.93
C ILE A 64 7.03 3.58 7.65
N ILE A 65 7.32 4.75 7.08
CA ILE A 65 8.69 5.22 6.88
C ILE A 65 9.40 5.39 8.22
N ALA A 66 8.74 6.01 9.21
CA ALA A 66 9.32 6.21 10.54
C ALA A 66 9.59 4.87 11.26
N VAL A 67 8.66 3.92 11.20
CA VAL A 67 8.84 2.57 11.75
C VAL A 67 9.98 1.85 11.02
N ALA A 68 10.06 1.96 9.70
CA ALA A 68 11.12 1.35 8.90
C ALA A 68 12.51 1.85 9.34
N VAL A 69 12.68 3.17 9.40
CA VAL A 69 13.92 3.80 9.86
C VAL A 69 14.22 3.41 11.31
N SER A 70 13.23 3.40 12.19
CA SER A 70 13.41 3.00 13.59
C SER A 70 13.85 1.55 13.74
N VAL A 71 13.28 0.60 12.98
CA VAL A 71 13.68 -0.82 13.03
C VAL A 71 15.13 -0.99 12.60
N VAL A 72 15.54 -0.30 11.53
CA VAL A 72 16.93 -0.33 11.05
C VAL A 72 17.89 0.22 12.10
N LEU A 73 17.55 1.35 12.75
CA LEU A 73 18.37 1.92 13.81
C LEU A 73 18.46 1.04 15.05
N VAL A 74 17.36 0.39 15.45
CA VAL A 74 17.36 -0.55 16.57
C VAL A 74 18.23 -1.78 16.23
N LEU A 75 18.16 -2.32 15.01
CA LEU A 75 19.02 -3.42 14.58
C LEU A 75 20.51 -3.04 14.61
N MET A 76 20.85 -1.80 14.21
CA MET A 76 22.22 -1.29 14.31
C MET A 76 22.68 -1.15 15.76
N ALA A 77 21.81 -0.66 16.65
CA ALA A 77 22.12 -0.49 18.07
C ALA A 77 22.27 -1.83 18.80
N LEU A 78 21.36 -2.79 18.57
CA LEU A 78 21.36 -4.09 19.25
C LEU A 78 22.55 -4.95 18.88
N ALA A 79 23.04 -4.86 17.65
CA ALA A 79 24.16 -5.68 17.20
C ALA A 79 25.54 -5.16 17.64
N GLY A 80 25.60 -4.24 18.61
CA GLY A 80 26.82 -3.92 19.35
C GLY A 80 27.99 -3.47 18.48
N GLY A 81 27.71 -2.74 17.40
CA GLY A 81 28.73 -2.28 16.45
C GLY A 81 29.12 -3.30 15.37
N LEU A 82 28.83 -4.59 15.52
CA LEU A 82 29.09 -5.60 14.46
C LEU A 82 28.29 -5.27 13.20
N THR A 83 27.00 -5.01 13.34
CA THR A 83 26.15 -4.61 12.20
C THR A 83 26.59 -3.27 11.64
N ALA A 84 27.04 -2.32 12.48
CA ALA A 84 27.59 -1.06 11.99
C ALA A 84 28.88 -1.27 11.19
N ALA A 85 29.77 -2.17 11.63
CA ALA A 85 30.98 -2.55 10.91
C ALA A 85 30.65 -3.27 9.60
N LEU A 86 29.69 -4.21 9.63
CA LEU A 86 29.21 -4.90 8.42
C LEU A 86 28.57 -3.93 7.43
N PHE A 87 27.77 -2.96 7.89
CA PHE A 87 27.15 -1.97 7.02
C PHE A 87 28.13 -0.93 6.47
N ARG A 88 29.21 -0.63 7.20
CA ARG A 88 30.30 0.23 6.71
C ARG A 88 31.19 -0.49 5.72
N GLY A 89 31.54 -1.76 6.00
CA GLY A 89 32.38 -2.57 5.12
C GLY A 89 31.64 -3.07 3.88
N TYR A 90 30.33 -3.34 4.02
CA TYR A 90 29.48 -3.95 3.00
C TYR A 90 28.12 -3.25 2.95
N PRO A 91 28.06 -2.04 2.36
CA PRO A 91 26.83 -1.25 2.30
C PRO A 91 25.68 -1.99 1.60
N GLY A 92 25.99 -2.89 0.65
CA GLY A 92 24.98 -3.75 0.02
C GLY A 92 24.20 -4.64 0.98
N PHE A 93 24.76 -5.04 2.13
CA PHE A 93 24.03 -5.84 3.12
C PHE A 93 23.00 -4.98 3.88
N ARG A 94 23.36 -3.72 4.20
CA ARG A 94 22.44 -2.72 4.77
C ARG A 94 21.22 -2.55 3.87
N VAL A 95 21.47 -2.29 2.59
CA VAL A 95 20.42 -2.08 1.58
C VAL A 95 19.48 -3.27 1.51
N THR A 96 20.00 -4.50 1.59
CA THR A 96 19.16 -5.72 1.55
C THR A 96 18.13 -5.76 2.67
N LEU A 97 18.48 -5.31 3.87
CA LEU A 97 17.55 -5.22 5.00
C LEU A 97 16.55 -4.08 4.84
N GLU A 98 16.99 -2.93 4.31
CA GLU A 98 16.11 -1.81 3.98
C GLU A 98 15.07 -2.20 2.92
N LEU A 99 15.47 -3.00 1.92
CA LEU A 99 14.59 -3.51 0.87
C LEU A 99 13.38 -4.28 1.41
N ILE A 100 13.50 -4.97 2.56
CA ILE A 100 12.37 -5.67 3.21
C ILE A 100 11.26 -4.68 3.55
N LEU A 101 11.63 -3.53 4.11
CA LEU A 101 10.69 -2.48 4.54
C LEU A 101 10.12 -1.72 3.34
N VAL A 102 10.96 -1.49 2.33
CA VAL A 102 10.54 -0.89 1.05
C VAL A 102 9.50 -1.76 0.34
N LYS A 103 9.70 -3.09 0.32
CA LYS A 103 8.73 -4.06 -0.23
C LYS A 103 7.36 -3.94 0.44
N ILE A 104 7.32 -3.83 1.77
CA ILE A 104 6.07 -3.67 2.52
C ILE A 104 5.35 -2.38 2.12
N SER A 105 6.09 -1.26 2.05
CA SER A 105 5.52 0.03 1.67
C SER A 105 4.96 0.03 0.24
N GLY A 106 5.74 -0.46 -0.73
CA GLY A 106 5.30 -0.56 -2.13
C GLY A 106 4.07 -1.47 -2.28
N LEU A 107 4.05 -2.62 -1.62
CA LEU A 107 2.91 -3.55 -1.69
C LEU A 107 1.64 -2.98 -1.03
N LEU A 108 1.76 -2.13 0.00
CA LEU A 108 0.61 -1.51 0.66
C LEU A 108 0.05 -0.30 -0.07
N PHE A 109 0.89 0.47 -0.76
CA PHE A 109 0.50 1.78 -1.29
C PHE A 109 0.55 1.90 -2.82
N GLY A 110 1.21 0.99 -3.51
CA GLY A 110 1.35 1.02 -4.98
C GLY A 110 2.69 1.62 -5.44
N PRO A 111 2.94 1.67 -6.76
CA PRO A 111 4.27 1.86 -7.32
C PRO A 111 4.84 3.25 -7.05
N ILE A 112 4.04 4.31 -7.21
CA ILE A 112 4.49 5.70 -7.01
C ILE A 112 4.91 5.93 -5.55
N ILE A 113 4.09 5.49 -4.60
CA ILE A 113 4.39 5.64 -3.18
C ILE A 113 5.55 4.72 -2.78
N GLY A 114 5.66 3.54 -3.40
CA GLY A 114 6.80 2.64 -3.24
C GLY A 114 8.12 3.29 -3.67
N ILE A 115 8.15 4.01 -4.80
CA ILE A 115 9.34 4.77 -5.24
C ILE A 115 9.72 5.83 -4.21
N PHE A 116 8.74 6.64 -3.79
CA PHE A 116 8.98 7.73 -2.83
C PHE A 116 9.45 7.21 -1.46
N SER A 117 8.79 6.17 -0.94
CA SER A 117 9.15 5.59 0.34
C SER A 117 10.51 4.90 0.28
N ALA A 118 10.85 4.25 -0.85
CA ALA A 118 12.16 3.66 -1.06
C ALA A 118 13.30 4.68 -0.97
N ALA A 119 13.19 5.77 -1.73
CA ALA A 119 14.19 6.83 -1.73
C ALA A 119 14.32 7.49 -0.35
N THR A 120 13.18 7.72 0.32
CA THR A 120 13.16 8.33 1.65
C THR A 120 13.77 7.42 2.72
N ILE A 121 13.44 6.12 2.69
CA ILE A 121 13.98 5.14 3.65
C ILE A 121 15.49 5.06 3.50
N ASP A 122 16.02 4.84 2.29
CA ASP A 122 17.48 4.74 2.08
C ASP A 122 18.21 6.06 2.43
N PHE A 123 17.64 7.22 2.07
CA PHE A 123 18.25 8.51 2.43
C PHE A 123 18.31 8.72 3.94
N LEU A 124 17.22 8.45 4.66
CA LEU A 124 17.17 8.60 6.12
C LEU A 124 18.07 7.58 6.81
N THR A 125 18.11 6.33 6.35
CA THR A 125 18.99 5.31 6.95
C THR A 125 20.45 5.64 6.70
N VAL A 126 20.84 6.15 5.53
CA VAL A 126 22.20 6.65 5.29
C VAL A 126 22.56 7.78 6.25
N ILE A 127 21.69 8.77 6.40
CA ILE A 127 21.90 9.92 7.30
C ILE A 127 22.11 9.45 8.74
N PHE A 128 21.24 8.58 9.25
CA PHE A 128 21.28 8.19 10.66
C PHE A 128 22.28 7.08 10.97
N SER A 129 22.66 6.25 10.00
CA SER A 129 23.64 5.17 10.19
C SER A 129 25.09 5.60 9.98
N GLY A 130 25.31 6.74 9.31
CA GLY A 130 26.65 7.13 8.85
C GLY A 130 27.23 6.15 7.83
N GLY A 131 26.37 5.51 7.02
CA GLY A 131 26.79 4.60 5.97
C GLY A 131 27.27 5.31 4.71
N VAL A 132 27.94 4.58 3.82
CA VAL A 132 28.35 5.10 2.51
C VAL A 132 27.11 5.37 1.66
N PHE A 133 27.02 6.58 1.13
CA PHE A 133 26.00 6.95 0.13
C PHE A 133 26.49 6.51 -1.26
N ASN A 134 25.71 5.67 -1.94
CA ASN A 134 25.95 5.32 -3.33
C ASN A 134 24.61 5.37 -4.08
N ILE A 135 24.58 6.12 -5.18
CA ILE A 135 23.37 6.32 -5.99
C ILE A 135 22.81 5.01 -6.53
N GLY A 136 23.64 4.01 -6.80
CA GLY A 136 23.20 2.69 -7.24
C GLY A 136 22.30 1.98 -6.23
N TYR A 137 22.57 2.15 -4.93
CA TYR A 137 21.73 1.59 -3.88
C TYR A 137 20.37 2.30 -3.79
N VAL A 138 20.36 3.62 -3.89
CA VAL A 138 19.14 4.43 -3.98
C VAL A 138 18.27 3.95 -5.16
N LEU A 139 18.88 3.76 -6.32
CA LEU A 139 18.20 3.26 -7.52
C LEU A 139 17.66 1.83 -7.32
N GLY A 140 18.40 0.96 -6.63
CA GLY A 140 17.98 -0.41 -6.31
C GLY A 140 16.78 -0.43 -5.35
N ALA A 141 16.77 0.47 -4.38
CA ALA A 141 15.63 0.69 -3.49
C ALA A 141 14.41 1.18 -4.28
N ILE A 142 14.58 2.20 -5.13
CA ILE A 142 13.52 2.75 -5.99
C ILE A 142 12.89 1.66 -6.86
N LEU A 143 13.71 0.85 -7.55
CA LEU A 143 13.23 -0.29 -8.34
C LEU A 143 12.45 -1.28 -7.49
N THR A 144 12.94 -1.61 -6.28
CA THR A 144 12.26 -2.54 -5.38
C THR A 144 10.88 -2.03 -4.95
N GLY A 145 10.79 -0.76 -4.54
CA GLY A 145 9.52 -0.14 -4.16
C GLY A 145 8.53 -0.09 -5.31
N MET A 146 9.03 0.17 -6.52
CA MET A 146 8.24 0.17 -7.74
C MET A 146 7.75 -1.24 -8.11
N ILE A 147 8.62 -2.25 -8.13
CA ILE A 147 8.27 -3.66 -8.40
C ILE A 147 7.20 -4.15 -7.41
N ALA A 148 7.37 -3.85 -6.12
CA ALA A 148 6.38 -4.18 -5.08
C ALA A 148 5.01 -3.55 -5.35
N GLY A 149 5.00 -2.29 -5.76
CA GLY A 149 3.77 -1.58 -6.08
C GLY A 149 3.08 -2.08 -7.35
N ILE A 150 3.84 -2.39 -8.41
CA ILE A 150 3.30 -3.00 -9.63
C ILE A 150 2.68 -4.35 -9.31
N LEU A 151 3.37 -5.17 -8.53
CA LEU A 151 2.90 -6.50 -8.18
C LEU A 151 1.52 -6.42 -7.52
N ARG A 152 1.35 -5.52 -6.53
CA ARG A 152 0.04 -5.22 -5.93
C ARG A 152 -0.98 -4.83 -6.99
N GLU A 153 -0.59 -3.96 -7.91
CA GLU A 153 -1.46 -3.43 -8.94
C GLU A 153 -1.90 -4.46 -10.00
N VAL A 154 -1.01 -5.36 -10.42
CA VAL A 154 -1.32 -6.49 -11.32
C VAL A 154 -2.29 -7.42 -10.62
N LEU A 155 -2.04 -7.70 -9.35
CA LEU A 155 -2.76 -8.69 -8.56
C LEU A 155 -4.10 -8.19 -8.01
N ILE A 156 -4.28 -6.89 -7.82
CA ILE A 156 -5.62 -6.30 -7.61
C ILE A 156 -6.41 -6.32 -8.91
N SER A 157 -5.76 -6.16 -10.07
CA SER A 157 -6.47 -6.12 -11.36
C SER A 157 -7.17 -7.44 -11.70
N THR A 158 -6.66 -8.58 -11.23
CA THR A 158 -7.29 -9.90 -11.46
C THR A 158 -8.56 -10.08 -10.65
N SER A 159 -8.66 -9.44 -9.48
CA SER A 159 -9.85 -9.52 -8.62
C SER A 159 -11.12 -8.95 -9.26
N PHE A 160 -10.99 -8.23 -10.38
CA PHE A 160 -12.12 -7.74 -11.17
C PHE A 160 -12.78 -8.82 -12.04
N LEU A 161 -12.19 -10.02 -12.16
CA LEU A 161 -12.79 -11.12 -12.88
C LEU A 161 -14.02 -11.63 -12.11
N ASN A 162 -15.19 -11.60 -12.78
CA ASN A 162 -16.48 -11.87 -12.15
C ASN A 162 -16.64 -13.31 -11.65
N ASN A 163 -15.85 -14.26 -12.17
CA ASN A 163 -15.84 -15.64 -11.73
C ASN A 163 -14.69 -15.87 -10.73
N LYS A 164 -15.04 -16.17 -9.48
CA LYS A 164 -14.09 -16.40 -8.37
C LYS A 164 -13.03 -17.45 -8.73
N THR A 165 -13.46 -18.63 -9.21
CA THR A 165 -12.52 -19.73 -9.54
C THR A 165 -11.52 -19.36 -10.63
N LEU A 166 -11.98 -18.66 -11.67
CA LEU A 166 -11.14 -18.21 -12.77
C LEU A 166 -10.20 -17.07 -12.33
N SER A 167 -10.66 -16.18 -11.44
CA SER A 167 -9.83 -15.14 -10.82
C SER A 167 -8.65 -15.75 -10.05
N ASP A 168 -8.88 -16.85 -9.33
CA ASP A 168 -7.87 -17.46 -8.46
C ASP A 168 -6.79 -18.20 -9.26
N PHE A 169 -7.20 -18.89 -10.32
CA PHE A 169 -6.27 -19.49 -11.27
C PHE A 169 -5.47 -18.42 -12.04
N ALA A 170 -6.14 -17.39 -12.55
CA ALA A 170 -5.47 -16.29 -13.26
C ALA A 170 -4.44 -15.58 -12.36
N TYR A 171 -4.74 -15.43 -11.07
CA TYR A 171 -3.84 -14.87 -10.07
C TYR A 171 -2.57 -15.74 -9.91
N LEU A 172 -2.69 -17.06 -9.82
CA LEU A 172 -1.54 -17.96 -9.80
C LEU A 172 -0.70 -17.85 -11.08
N VAL A 173 -1.35 -17.91 -12.26
CA VAL A 173 -0.67 -17.85 -13.56
C VAL A 173 0.13 -16.56 -13.72
N LEU A 174 -0.44 -15.42 -13.33
CA LEU A 174 0.26 -14.14 -13.39
C LEU A 174 1.45 -14.09 -12.42
N SER A 175 1.28 -14.59 -11.19
CA SER A 175 2.36 -14.64 -10.22
C SER A 175 3.52 -15.54 -10.69
N VAL A 176 3.22 -16.71 -11.26
CA VAL A 176 4.22 -17.60 -11.87
C VAL A 176 4.89 -16.94 -13.07
N GLY A 177 4.10 -16.28 -13.94
CA GLY A 177 4.61 -15.53 -15.08
C GLY A 177 5.57 -14.40 -14.68
N MET A 178 5.27 -13.68 -13.58
CA MET A 178 6.15 -12.65 -13.03
C MET A 178 7.47 -13.21 -12.52
N VAL A 179 7.44 -14.35 -11.81
CA VAL A 179 8.67 -15.04 -11.37
C VAL A 179 9.49 -15.48 -12.58
N PHE A 180 8.86 -16.10 -13.57
CA PHE A 180 9.54 -16.56 -14.77
C PHE A 180 10.14 -15.40 -15.59
N ALA A 181 9.39 -14.30 -15.76
CA ALA A 181 9.90 -13.09 -16.40
C ALA A 181 11.10 -12.50 -15.64
N SER A 182 11.03 -12.44 -14.30
CA SER A 182 12.14 -11.96 -13.47
C SER A 182 13.38 -12.85 -13.61
N PHE A 183 13.20 -14.17 -13.72
CA PHE A 183 14.28 -15.10 -14.00
C PHE A 183 14.93 -14.80 -15.35
N LEU A 184 14.16 -14.67 -16.42
CA LEU A 184 14.69 -14.37 -17.76
C LEU A 184 15.45 -13.05 -17.80
N VAL A 185 14.91 -11.99 -17.18
CA VAL A 185 15.57 -10.68 -17.10
C VAL A 185 16.89 -10.77 -16.35
N THR A 186 16.92 -11.46 -15.21
CA THR A 186 18.15 -11.68 -14.44
C THR A 186 19.18 -12.48 -15.24
N GLN A 187 18.77 -13.57 -15.92
CA GLN A 187 19.70 -14.36 -16.74
C GLN A 187 20.27 -13.56 -17.90
N PHE A 188 19.40 -12.87 -18.65
CA PHE A 188 19.83 -12.02 -19.76
C PHE A 188 20.83 -10.97 -19.28
N PHE A 189 20.57 -10.34 -18.14
CA PHE A 189 21.45 -9.31 -17.61
C PHE A 189 22.79 -9.85 -17.14
N VAL A 190 22.79 -10.92 -16.33
CA VAL A 190 24.04 -11.51 -15.82
C VAL A 190 24.90 -12.01 -16.97
N ILE A 191 24.30 -12.69 -17.95
CA ILE A 191 25.04 -13.15 -19.14
C ILE A 191 25.61 -11.96 -19.92
N SER A 192 24.85 -10.89 -20.11
CA SER A 192 25.32 -9.69 -20.82
C SER A 192 26.50 -9.01 -20.11
N VAL A 193 26.41 -8.86 -18.78
CA VAL A 193 27.50 -8.26 -17.98
C VAL A 193 28.73 -9.16 -17.98
N THR A 194 28.56 -10.47 -17.74
CA THR A 194 29.67 -11.43 -17.74
C THR A 194 30.34 -11.53 -19.12
N GLN A 195 29.56 -11.50 -20.22
CA GLN A 195 30.14 -11.54 -21.57
C GLN A 195 30.99 -10.29 -21.86
N ASN A 196 30.50 -9.10 -21.50
CA ASN A 196 31.26 -7.86 -21.63
C ASN A 196 32.55 -7.87 -20.80
N LEU A 197 32.56 -8.56 -19.65
CA LEU A 197 33.76 -8.75 -18.83
C LEU A 197 34.70 -9.82 -19.38
N SER A 198 34.17 -10.93 -19.91
CA SER A 198 34.95 -12.05 -20.48
C SER A 198 35.70 -11.67 -21.75
N ALA A 199 35.24 -10.65 -22.49
CA ALA A 199 36.03 -10.05 -23.57
C ALA A 199 37.44 -9.63 -23.10
N PHE A 200 37.62 -9.39 -21.79
CA PHE A 200 38.90 -9.06 -21.17
C PHE A 200 39.60 -10.25 -20.48
N GLN A 201 38.91 -11.37 -20.23
CA GLN A 201 39.44 -12.52 -19.49
C GLN A 201 39.15 -13.83 -20.23
N SER A 202 40.18 -14.52 -20.68
CA SER A 202 40.10 -15.72 -21.53
C SER A 202 39.46 -16.97 -20.89
N ASN A 203 38.85 -16.86 -19.71
CA ASN A 203 38.29 -18.00 -18.97
C ASN A 203 36.81 -17.80 -18.64
N ASP A 204 35.95 -18.72 -19.08
CA ASP A 204 34.50 -18.78 -18.82
C ASP A 204 34.12 -19.19 -17.37
N GLN A 205 35.03 -19.02 -16.41
CA GLN A 205 34.83 -19.45 -15.02
C GLN A 205 34.69 -18.25 -14.09
N ILE A 206 33.59 -18.21 -13.34
CA ILE A 206 33.39 -17.28 -12.23
C ILE A 206 34.23 -17.82 -11.06
N VAL A 207 35.30 -17.12 -10.69
CA VAL A 207 36.21 -17.57 -9.62
C VAL A 207 36.07 -16.68 -8.40
N LEU A 208 35.65 -17.25 -7.26
CA LEU A 208 35.87 -16.64 -5.96
C LEU A 208 37.34 -16.78 -5.59
N ARG A 209 37.98 -15.64 -5.35
CA ARG A 209 39.28 -15.59 -4.68
C ARG A 209 39.11 -14.78 -3.40
N PHE A 210 39.33 -15.43 -2.26
CA PHE A 210 39.43 -14.73 -0.99
C PHE A 210 40.88 -14.30 -0.81
N ASN A 211 41.15 -12.99 -0.70
CA ASN A 211 42.51 -12.45 -0.56
C ASN A 211 43.31 -13.05 0.62
N ALA A 212 42.66 -13.70 1.58
CA ALA A 212 43.27 -14.27 2.77
C ALA A 212 43.09 -15.79 2.94
N SER A 213 42.41 -16.49 2.02
CA SER A 213 42.14 -17.93 2.15
C SER A 213 42.58 -18.69 0.90
N PRO A 214 43.24 -19.86 1.05
CA PRO A 214 43.63 -20.71 -0.09
C PRO A 214 42.41 -21.35 -0.79
N LEU A 215 41.20 -21.15 -0.28
CA LEU A 215 39.97 -21.66 -0.86
C LEU A 215 39.61 -20.85 -2.12
N ASN A 216 39.93 -21.41 -3.29
CA ASN A 216 39.43 -20.95 -4.57
C ASN A 216 38.17 -21.73 -4.91
N PHE A 217 37.04 -21.05 -5.03
CA PHE A 217 35.78 -21.67 -5.44
C PHE A 217 35.41 -21.15 -6.83
N SER A 218 35.47 -22.02 -7.83
CA SER A 218 35.08 -21.68 -9.20
C SER A 218 33.76 -22.35 -9.59
N ILE A 219 32.85 -21.56 -10.15
CA ILE A 219 31.59 -22.03 -10.74
C ILE A 219 31.61 -21.66 -12.23
N SER A 220 31.29 -22.62 -13.10
CA SER A 220 31.08 -22.31 -14.52
C SER A 220 29.78 -21.53 -14.71
N LEU A 221 29.75 -20.62 -15.67
CA LEU A 221 28.55 -19.82 -15.98
C LEU A 221 27.30 -20.71 -16.18
N GLN A 222 27.44 -21.86 -16.84
CA GLN A 222 26.35 -22.82 -17.02
C GLN A 222 25.79 -23.36 -15.68
N ARG A 223 26.66 -23.69 -14.72
CA ARG A 223 26.24 -24.16 -13.38
C ARG A 223 25.54 -23.04 -12.61
N TYR A 224 26.03 -21.80 -12.74
CA TYR A 224 25.37 -20.62 -12.16
C TYR A 224 23.93 -20.47 -12.68
N VAL A 225 23.73 -20.50 -14.00
CA VAL A 225 22.39 -20.42 -14.62
C VAL A 225 21.49 -21.56 -14.13
N GLN A 226 22.02 -22.80 -14.06
CA GLN A 226 21.28 -23.96 -13.56
C GLN A 226 20.85 -23.80 -12.10
N ILE A 227 21.72 -23.30 -11.22
CA ILE A 227 21.37 -23.08 -9.80
C ILE A 227 20.21 -22.11 -9.67
N ILE A 228 20.25 -20.98 -10.38
CA ILE A 228 19.15 -20.00 -10.35
C ILE A 228 17.88 -20.58 -10.96
N PHE A 229 17.99 -21.35 -12.05
CA PHE A 229 16.85 -22.03 -12.64
C PHE A 229 16.19 -23.01 -11.66
N TYR A 230 16.98 -23.85 -10.97
CA TYR A 230 16.46 -24.76 -9.94
C TYR A 230 15.82 -24.01 -8.78
N PHE A 231 16.42 -22.91 -8.32
CA PHE A 231 15.82 -22.06 -7.31
C PHE A 231 14.45 -21.51 -7.75
N ALA A 232 14.36 -20.96 -8.96
CA ALA A 232 13.09 -20.46 -9.51
C ALA A 232 12.04 -21.58 -9.66
N MET A 233 12.44 -22.78 -10.10
CA MET A 233 11.54 -23.93 -10.21
C MET A 233 11.02 -24.39 -8.85
N VAL A 234 11.87 -24.44 -7.81
CA VAL A 234 11.45 -24.77 -6.43
C VAL A 234 10.42 -23.76 -5.93
N VAL A 235 10.62 -22.47 -6.18
CA VAL A 235 9.63 -21.43 -5.84
C VAL A 235 8.32 -21.66 -6.59
N ILE A 236 8.35 -21.89 -7.90
CA ILE A 236 7.15 -22.13 -8.72
C ILE A 236 6.38 -23.36 -8.23
N ILE A 237 7.07 -24.47 -7.95
CA ILE A 237 6.47 -25.68 -7.37
C ILE A 237 5.81 -25.35 -6.03
N THR A 238 6.48 -24.57 -5.17
CA THR A 238 5.92 -24.14 -3.88
C THR A 238 4.63 -23.34 -4.05
N MET A 239 4.59 -22.43 -5.04
CA MET A 239 3.38 -21.65 -5.36
C MET A 239 2.22 -22.54 -5.85
N VAL A 240 2.51 -23.54 -6.68
CA VAL A 240 1.51 -24.51 -7.17
C VAL A 240 0.99 -25.38 -6.03
N VAL A 241 1.87 -25.87 -5.14
CA VAL A 241 1.46 -26.64 -3.95
C VAL A 241 0.57 -25.80 -3.04
N LEU A 242 0.91 -24.54 -2.78
CA LEU A 242 0.08 -23.62 -1.98
C LEU A 242 -1.31 -23.42 -2.59
N TYR A 243 -1.40 -23.35 -3.93
CA TYR A 243 -2.67 -23.26 -4.63
C TYR A 243 -3.51 -24.53 -4.47
N PHE A 244 -2.92 -25.73 -4.59
CA PHE A 244 -3.63 -26.99 -4.34
C PHE A 244 -4.12 -27.09 -2.89
N VAL A 245 -3.28 -26.74 -1.91
CA VAL A 245 -3.68 -26.69 -0.48
C VAL A 245 -4.86 -25.74 -0.29
N TRP A 246 -4.83 -24.58 -0.94
CA TRP A 246 -5.92 -23.61 -0.89
C TRP A 246 -7.22 -24.15 -1.52
N ILE A 247 -7.17 -24.81 -2.68
CA ILE A 247 -8.35 -25.46 -3.29
C ILE A 247 -8.95 -26.52 -2.38
N ILE A 248 -8.11 -27.43 -1.82
CA ILE A 248 -8.56 -28.51 -0.94
C ILE A 248 -9.25 -27.91 0.29
N LYS A 249 -8.62 -26.90 0.90
CA LYS A 249 -9.16 -26.20 2.05
C LYS A 249 -10.49 -25.53 1.72
N GLN A 250 -10.60 -24.85 0.58
CA GLN A 250 -11.85 -24.19 0.17
C GLN A 250 -13.00 -25.18 -0.07
N LYS A 251 -12.72 -26.35 -0.65
CA LYS A 251 -13.73 -27.41 -0.83
C LYS A 251 -14.25 -27.93 0.52
N HIS A 252 -13.37 -28.15 1.49
CA HIS A 252 -13.78 -28.60 2.84
C HIS A 252 -14.52 -27.53 3.65
N PHE A 253 -14.28 -26.24 3.40
CA PHE A 253 -14.99 -25.14 4.06
C PHE A 253 -16.26 -24.67 3.35
N ASN A 254 -16.68 -25.32 2.25
CA ASN A 254 -18.03 -25.08 1.74
C ASN A 254 -19.05 -25.66 2.74
N TYR A 255 -19.48 -24.80 3.68
CA TYR A 255 -20.61 -24.94 4.60
C TYR A 255 -21.97 -25.18 3.91
N ALA A 256 -21.98 -25.66 2.66
CA ALA A 256 -23.18 -26.15 2.02
C ALA A 256 -23.55 -27.56 2.53
N TYR A 257 -22.55 -28.38 2.89
CA TYR A 257 -22.78 -29.75 3.39
C TYR A 257 -23.04 -29.82 4.89
N SER A 258 -22.31 -29.05 5.69
CA SER A 258 -22.77 -28.77 7.05
C SER A 258 -23.85 -27.72 6.91
N LYS A 259 -25.12 -28.01 7.26
CA LYS A 259 -26.22 -27.02 7.30
C LYS A 259 -25.98 -25.87 8.31
N PHE A 260 -24.73 -25.58 8.65
CA PHE A 260 -24.29 -24.50 9.50
C PHE A 260 -24.40 -23.19 8.69
N PHE A 261 -25.61 -22.63 8.66
CA PHE A 261 -25.76 -21.21 8.35
C PHE A 261 -24.91 -20.44 9.34
N PHE A 262 -23.73 -20.00 8.93
CA PHE A 262 -23.04 -18.92 9.61
C PHE A 262 -23.95 -17.70 9.42
N ARG A 263 -24.94 -17.54 10.33
CA ARG A 263 -25.59 -16.24 10.53
C ARG A 263 -24.42 -15.28 10.61
N ARG A 264 -24.33 -14.34 9.67
CA ARG A 264 -23.44 -13.18 9.80
C ARG A 264 -23.86 -12.50 11.09
N TYR A 265 -23.34 -12.98 12.22
CA TYR A 265 -23.44 -12.26 13.45
C TYR A 265 -22.64 -10.99 13.17
N LYS A 266 -23.38 -9.91 12.90
CA LYS A 266 -22.90 -8.55 13.12
C LYS A 266 -22.68 -8.41 14.63
N HIS A 267 -21.76 -9.18 15.20
CA HIS A 267 -21.25 -8.80 16.50
C HIS A 267 -20.50 -7.49 16.26
N ALA A 268 -20.95 -6.44 16.95
CA ALA A 268 -20.33 -5.12 16.93
C ALA A 268 -18.86 -5.16 17.41
N ASN A 269 -18.38 -6.32 17.89
CA ASN A 269 -17.02 -6.47 18.36
C ASN A 269 -16.04 -6.56 17.18
N HIS A 270 -15.43 -5.40 16.90
CA HIS A 270 -14.59 -5.08 15.75
C HIS A 270 -13.40 -6.04 15.54
N GLN A 271 -12.95 -6.72 16.61
CA GLN A 271 -11.83 -7.65 16.62
C GLN A 271 -12.11 -8.93 15.82
N PHE A 272 -13.33 -9.49 15.90
CA PHE A 272 -13.65 -10.76 15.23
C PHE A 272 -13.70 -10.61 13.71
N THR A 273 -14.13 -9.44 13.21
CA THR A 273 -14.20 -9.18 11.76
C THR A 273 -12.80 -9.17 11.11
N LEU A 274 -11.78 -8.72 11.85
CA LEU A 274 -10.40 -8.70 11.36
C LEU A 274 -9.84 -10.10 11.18
N PHE A 275 -10.06 -10.97 12.16
CA PHE A 275 -9.61 -12.36 12.13
C PHE A 275 -10.28 -13.16 11.01
N VAL A 276 -11.55 -12.89 10.73
CA VAL A 276 -12.27 -13.55 9.61
C VAL A 276 -11.72 -13.10 8.25
N LEU A 277 -11.48 -11.80 8.05
CA LEU A 277 -10.94 -11.26 6.80
C LEU A 277 -9.53 -11.79 6.49
N THR A 278 -8.68 -11.94 7.50
CA THR A 278 -7.34 -12.53 7.33
C THR A 278 -7.41 -14.03 7.04
N LYS A 279 -8.33 -14.75 7.68
CA LYS A 279 -8.53 -16.20 7.45
C LYS A 279 -9.05 -16.52 6.03
N GLU A 280 -9.83 -15.63 5.41
CA GLU A 280 -10.34 -15.85 4.04
C GLU A 280 -9.31 -15.56 2.94
N ASN A 281 -8.41 -14.59 3.14
CA ASN A 281 -7.53 -14.08 2.08
C ASN A 281 -6.04 -14.44 2.25
N TRP A 282 -5.71 -15.38 3.14
CA TRP A 282 -4.32 -15.77 3.43
C TRP A 282 -3.54 -16.22 2.18
N PHE A 283 -4.20 -16.91 1.23
CA PHE A 283 -3.56 -17.42 0.01
C PHE A 283 -3.03 -16.30 -0.89
N TYR A 284 -3.85 -15.30 -1.18
CA TYR A 284 -3.38 -14.16 -1.98
C TYR A 284 -2.27 -13.40 -1.25
N LEU A 285 -2.37 -13.27 0.07
CA LEU A 285 -1.34 -12.60 0.85
C LEU A 285 0.01 -13.33 0.78
N ILE A 286 0.03 -14.65 1.03
CA ILE A 286 1.29 -15.41 0.98
C ILE A 286 1.86 -15.49 -0.44
N LEU A 287 0.99 -15.63 -1.45
CA LEU A 287 1.42 -15.71 -2.84
C LEU A 287 1.98 -14.36 -3.35
N ASN A 288 1.39 -13.23 -2.96
CA ASN A 288 1.96 -11.89 -3.16
C ASN A 288 3.38 -11.82 -2.58
N VAL A 289 3.56 -12.26 -1.33
CA VAL A 289 4.85 -12.16 -0.63
C VAL A 289 5.91 -13.03 -1.30
N ILE A 290 5.58 -14.28 -1.66
CA ILE A 290 6.51 -15.18 -2.35
C ILE A 290 6.91 -14.60 -3.71
N THR A 291 5.94 -14.11 -4.48
CA THR A 291 6.20 -13.50 -5.79
C THR A 291 7.08 -12.27 -5.65
N LEU A 292 6.82 -11.42 -4.66
CA LEU A 292 7.61 -10.22 -4.38
C LEU A 292 9.04 -10.55 -3.96
N ALA A 293 9.19 -11.46 -3.00
CA ALA A 293 10.48 -11.88 -2.49
C ALA A 293 11.34 -12.44 -3.63
N THR A 294 10.77 -13.31 -4.47
CA THR A 294 11.49 -13.93 -5.59
C THR A 294 11.86 -12.93 -6.67
N THR A 295 10.90 -12.12 -7.13
CA THR A 295 11.13 -11.14 -8.21
C THR A 295 12.16 -10.09 -7.81
N SER A 296 12.07 -9.54 -6.60
CA SER A 296 13.05 -8.59 -6.08
C SER A 296 14.41 -9.24 -5.81
N LEU A 297 14.46 -10.47 -5.30
CA LEU A 297 15.72 -11.20 -5.11
C LEU A 297 16.46 -11.42 -6.43
N LEU A 298 15.77 -11.90 -7.45
CA LEU A 298 16.36 -12.16 -8.77
C LEU A 298 16.79 -10.86 -9.44
N MET A 299 15.88 -9.88 -9.55
CA MET A 299 16.14 -8.67 -10.34
C MET A 299 17.05 -7.66 -9.64
N ILE A 300 17.00 -7.59 -8.31
CA ILE A 300 17.69 -6.54 -7.54
C ILE A 300 18.90 -7.12 -6.81
N ASN A 301 18.70 -8.12 -5.95
CA ASN A 301 19.79 -8.64 -5.11
C ASN A 301 20.83 -9.45 -5.91
N ILE A 302 20.41 -10.22 -6.92
CA ILE A 302 21.31 -11.05 -7.73
C ILE A 302 21.81 -10.29 -8.97
N ALA A 303 20.93 -9.66 -9.73
CA ALA A 303 21.33 -8.96 -10.95
C ALA A 303 21.98 -7.59 -10.66
N PHE A 304 21.28 -6.70 -9.95
CA PHE A 304 21.59 -5.27 -9.94
C PHE A 304 22.62 -4.86 -8.87
N ILE A 305 22.40 -5.24 -7.62
CA ILE A 305 23.21 -4.78 -6.48
C ILE A 305 24.70 -5.16 -6.56
N PRO A 306 25.11 -6.36 -7.05
CA PRO A 306 26.52 -6.73 -7.16
C PRO A 306 27.38 -5.75 -7.96
N ILE A 307 26.79 -5.02 -8.91
CA ILE A 307 27.50 -3.98 -9.69
C ILE A 307 28.02 -2.86 -8.80
N PHE A 308 27.20 -2.41 -7.85
CA PHE A 308 27.57 -1.32 -6.96
C PHE A 308 28.36 -1.82 -5.75
N ASP A 309 28.16 -3.07 -5.34
CA ASP A 309 29.01 -3.73 -4.36
C ASP A 309 30.47 -3.82 -4.87
N THR A 310 30.66 -4.13 -6.16
CA THR A 310 31.98 -4.14 -6.84
C THR A 310 32.67 -2.78 -6.73
N GLN A 311 31.94 -1.68 -6.97
CA GLN A 311 32.50 -0.33 -6.92
C GLN A 311 32.88 0.12 -5.51
N THR A 312 32.06 -0.23 -4.52
CA THR A 312 32.26 0.22 -3.15
C THR A 312 33.36 -0.55 -2.44
N THR A 313 33.52 -1.85 -2.70
CA THR A 313 34.51 -2.67 -2.01
C THR A 313 35.77 -2.94 -2.81
N GLY A 314 35.79 -2.62 -4.11
CA GLY A 314 36.90 -2.94 -5.02
C GLY A 314 37.09 -4.44 -5.31
N GLN A 315 36.13 -5.28 -4.90
CA GLN A 315 36.12 -6.71 -5.22
C GLN A 315 35.52 -6.93 -6.61
N THR A 316 35.79 -8.08 -7.23
CA THR A 316 35.26 -8.38 -8.57
C THR A 316 33.74 -8.58 -8.56
N TYR A 317 33.09 -8.34 -9.71
CA TYR A 317 31.65 -8.58 -9.88
C TYR A 317 31.28 -10.04 -9.60
N ASP A 318 32.10 -10.96 -10.10
CA ASP A 318 31.97 -12.41 -9.90
C ASP A 318 31.95 -12.80 -8.42
N PHE A 319 32.78 -12.15 -7.60
CA PHE A 319 32.80 -12.34 -6.16
C PHE A 319 31.44 -12.01 -5.55
N TRP A 320 30.91 -10.81 -5.85
CA TRP A 320 29.65 -10.36 -5.31
C TRP A 320 28.45 -11.14 -5.83
N LEU A 321 28.46 -11.50 -7.11
CA LEU A 321 27.41 -12.31 -7.73
C LEU A 321 27.23 -13.64 -7.00
N LEU A 322 28.34 -14.29 -6.66
CA LEU A 322 28.34 -15.59 -6.03
C LEU A 322 28.06 -15.51 -4.52
N VAL A 323 28.59 -14.48 -3.83
CA VAL A 323 28.19 -14.18 -2.45
C VAL A 323 26.66 -13.99 -2.36
N ARG A 324 26.07 -13.21 -3.27
CA ARG A 324 24.62 -13.02 -3.32
C ARG A 324 23.86 -14.29 -3.65
N LEU A 325 24.38 -15.12 -4.56
CA LEU A 325 23.79 -16.42 -4.86
C LEU A 325 23.77 -17.33 -3.63
N LEU A 326 24.86 -17.36 -2.86
CA LEU A 326 24.97 -18.16 -1.64
C LEU A 326 23.96 -17.72 -0.56
N PHE A 327 23.79 -16.41 -0.38
CA PHE A 327 22.84 -15.84 0.58
C PHE A 327 21.39 -15.78 0.07
N ALA A 328 21.13 -16.08 -1.21
CA ALA A 328 19.82 -15.92 -1.82
C ALA A 328 18.69 -16.69 -1.10
N PRO A 329 18.85 -17.98 -0.71
CA PRO A 329 17.81 -18.70 0.01
C PRO A 329 17.53 -18.11 1.40
N LEU A 330 18.56 -17.62 2.09
CA LEU A 330 18.42 -17.00 3.41
C LEU A 330 17.65 -15.68 3.31
N ILE A 331 18.01 -14.82 2.34
CA ILE A 331 17.32 -13.55 2.09
C ILE A 331 15.86 -13.79 1.71
N PHE A 332 15.60 -14.80 0.86
CA PHE A 332 14.25 -15.20 0.47
C PHE A 332 13.39 -15.63 1.67
N LEU A 333 13.92 -16.48 2.54
CA LEU A 333 13.21 -16.93 3.75
C LEU A 333 12.96 -15.78 4.71
N LEU A 334 13.96 -14.91 4.90
CA LEU A 334 13.84 -13.71 5.74
C LEU A 334 12.74 -12.78 5.23
N ASP A 335 12.69 -12.52 3.92
CA ASP A 335 11.61 -11.74 3.29
C ASP A 335 10.24 -12.31 3.65
N ILE A 336 10.03 -13.62 3.48
CA ILE A 336 8.72 -14.25 3.75
C ILE A 336 8.37 -14.15 5.23
N ILE A 337 9.30 -14.50 6.12
CA ILE A 337 9.08 -14.53 7.57
C ILE A 337 8.74 -13.14 8.11
N VAL A 338 9.37 -12.08 7.59
CA VAL A 338 9.16 -10.71 8.08
C VAL A 338 7.95 -10.06 7.40
N ILE A 339 7.84 -10.14 6.08
CA ILE A 339 6.84 -9.40 5.31
C ILE A 339 5.43 -9.97 5.56
N TYR A 340 5.28 -11.29 5.59
CA TYR A 340 3.95 -11.91 5.66
C TYR A 340 3.17 -11.56 6.95
N PRO A 341 3.73 -11.69 8.18
CA PRO A 341 3.03 -11.31 9.40
C PRO A 341 2.69 -9.82 9.45
N ILE A 342 3.60 -8.96 8.99
CA ILE A 342 3.39 -7.51 8.97
C ILE A 342 2.22 -7.16 8.06
N LEU A 343 2.15 -7.74 6.85
CA LEU A 343 1.03 -7.51 5.95
C LEU A 343 -0.29 -8.06 6.49
N LEU A 344 -0.26 -9.19 7.19
CA LEU A 344 -1.45 -9.77 7.82
C LEU A 344 -2.02 -8.82 8.88
N LEU A 345 -1.16 -8.12 9.62
CA LEU A 345 -1.52 -7.08 10.58
C LEU A 345 -2.02 -5.80 9.90
N LEU A 346 -1.29 -5.29 8.90
CA LEU A 346 -1.52 -3.96 8.32
C LEU A 346 -2.68 -3.93 7.30
N THR A 347 -2.84 -4.95 6.47
CA THR A 347 -3.89 -5.01 5.43
C THR A 347 -5.30 -4.72 5.97
N PRO A 348 -5.77 -5.37 7.06
CA PRO A 348 -7.09 -5.08 7.61
C PRO A 348 -7.26 -3.63 8.13
N ILE A 349 -6.22 -3.08 8.75
CA ILE A 349 -6.21 -1.72 9.29
C ILE A 349 -6.38 -0.73 8.14
N MET A 350 -5.62 -0.94 7.06
CA MET A 350 -5.68 -0.12 5.86
C MET A 350 -7.04 -0.20 5.14
N LEU A 351 -7.57 -1.41 4.92
CA LEU A 351 -8.85 -1.59 4.24
C LEU A 351 -10.03 -0.92 4.97
N LYS A 352 -9.97 -0.83 6.31
CA LYS A 352 -10.96 -0.08 7.10
C LYS A 352 -10.87 1.42 6.84
N GLY A 353 -9.67 1.99 6.86
CA GLY A 353 -9.45 3.41 6.56
C GLY A 353 -9.90 3.80 5.15
N PHE A 354 -9.72 2.92 4.16
CA PHE A 354 -10.20 3.18 2.80
C PHE A 354 -11.73 3.12 2.68
N LYS A 355 -12.40 2.16 3.35
CA LYS A 355 -13.85 2.01 3.25
C LYS A 355 -14.62 3.16 3.91
N THR A 356 -14.16 3.68 5.05
CA THR A 356 -14.80 4.83 5.71
C THR A 356 -14.78 6.05 4.80
N VAL A 357 -13.61 6.44 4.29
CA VAL A 357 -13.46 7.61 3.41
C VAL A 357 -14.20 7.45 2.08
N ALA A 358 -14.06 6.28 1.42
CA ALA A 358 -14.68 6.04 0.12
C ALA A 358 -16.21 5.94 0.24
N SER A 359 -16.74 5.25 1.24
CA SER A 359 -18.21 5.12 1.40
C SER A 359 -18.88 6.47 1.60
N GLU A 360 -18.30 7.36 2.41
CA GLU A 360 -18.93 8.62 2.76
C GLU A 360 -18.89 9.65 1.62
N THR A 361 -17.76 9.75 0.92
CA THR A 361 -17.63 10.67 -0.23
C THR A 361 -18.28 10.13 -1.49
N GLN A 362 -18.20 8.82 -1.75
CA GLN A 362 -18.73 8.21 -2.97
C GLN A 362 -20.26 8.06 -2.94
N THR A 363 -20.88 7.80 -1.77
CA THR A 363 -22.34 7.81 -1.67
C THR A 363 -22.92 9.21 -1.90
N LYS A 364 -22.24 10.26 -1.41
CA LYS A 364 -22.65 11.66 -1.67
C LYS A 364 -22.46 12.04 -3.14
N GLY A 365 -21.31 11.73 -3.74
CA GLY A 365 -20.99 12.09 -5.13
C GLY A 365 -21.81 11.35 -6.19
N ILE A 366 -21.97 10.02 -6.06
CA ILE A 366 -22.79 9.25 -7.00
C ILE A 366 -24.27 9.60 -6.83
N LYS A 367 -24.79 9.73 -5.61
CA LYS A 367 -26.19 10.15 -5.43
C LYS A 367 -26.44 11.51 -6.06
N LYS A 368 -25.52 12.46 -5.92
CA LYS A 368 -25.62 13.80 -6.52
C LYS A 368 -25.54 13.75 -8.04
N SER A 369 -24.54 13.10 -8.62
CA SER A 369 -24.41 13.01 -10.09
C SER A 369 -25.57 12.24 -10.73
N PHE A 370 -26.06 11.17 -10.09
CA PHE A 370 -27.23 10.45 -10.58
C PHE A 370 -28.50 11.29 -10.42
N SER A 371 -28.68 12.03 -9.32
CA SER A 371 -29.83 12.93 -9.15
C SER A 371 -29.82 14.09 -10.15
N ASP A 372 -28.63 14.62 -10.46
CA ASP A 372 -28.45 15.71 -11.41
C ASP A 372 -28.74 15.22 -12.84
N MET A 373 -28.24 14.03 -13.23
CA MET A 373 -28.50 13.44 -14.54
C MET A 373 -29.97 13.00 -14.69
N GLN A 374 -30.58 12.41 -13.65
CA GLN A 374 -32.00 12.05 -13.70
C GLN A 374 -32.87 13.30 -13.85
N SER A 375 -32.58 14.36 -13.09
CA SER A 375 -33.35 15.60 -13.14
C SER A 375 -33.27 16.31 -14.50
N LEU A 376 -32.16 16.16 -15.23
CA LEU A 376 -32.02 16.63 -16.62
C LEU A 376 -32.82 15.82 -17.66
N ILE A 377 -32.88 14.49 -17.52
CA ILE A 377 -33.40 13.62 -18.60
C ILE A 377 -34.91 13.36 -18.48
N MET A 378 -35.50 13.32 -17.27
CA MET A 378 -36.92 12.97 -17.11
C MET A 378 -37.64 13.74 -15.98
N PRO A 379 -37.90 15.05 -16.13
CA PRO A 379 -38.57 15.84 -15.10
C PRO A 379 -39.96 15.27 -14.73
N ASN A 380 -40.75 14.82 -15.71
CA ASN A 380 -42.12 14.37 -15.49
C ASN A 380 -42.24 12.96 -14.87
N VAL A 381 -41.38 12.01 -15.27
CA VAL A 381 -41.39 10.64 -14.72
C VAL A 381 -40.90 10.63 -13.26
N ILE A 382 -39.95 11.50 -12.94
CA ILE A 382 -39.42 11.64 -11.58
C ILE A 382 -40.45 12.25 -10.65
N SER A 383 -41.21 13.25 -11.11
CA SER A 383 -42.32 13.84 -10.35
C SER A 383 -43.30 12.76 -9.86
N HIS A 384 -43.76 11.90 -10.76
CA HIS A 384 -44.74 10.86 -10.43
C HIS A 384 -44.16 9.76 -9.53
N LYS A 385 -42.94 9.28 -9.84
CA LYS A 385 -42.28 8.25 -9.03
C LYS A 385 -41.91 8.76 -7.64
N LYS A 386 -41.50 10.02 -7.53
CA LYS A 386 -41.20 10.69 -6.25
C LYS A 386 -42.47 10.84 -5.41
N GLN A 387 -43.60 11.22 -6.00
CA GLN A 387 -44.88 11.26 -5.31
C GLN A 387 -45.30 9.88 -4.79
N GLN A 388 -45.16 8.81 -5.59
CA GLN A 388 -45.46 7.44 -5.14
C GLN A 388 -44.53 6.98 -4.01
N LEU A 389 -43.25 7.36 -4.05
CA LEU A 389 -42.30 7.03 -2.98
C LEU A 389 -42.69 7.72 -1.67
N ILE A 390 -42.98 9.03 -1.73
CA ILE A 390 -43.41 9.81 -0.56
C ILE A 390 -44.71 9.23 0.02
N ARG A 391 -45.70 8.86 -0.81
CA ARG A 391 -46.93 8.18 -0.36
C ARG A 391 -46.61 6.90 0.43
N LYS A 392 -45.74 6.04 -0.12
CA LYS A 392 -45.34 4.78 0.54
C LYS A 392 -44.59 5.01 1.84
N GLU A 393 -43.68 5.98 1.88
CA GLU A 393 -42.94 6.34 3.09
C GLU A 393 -43.87 6.92 4.16
N MET A 394 -44.86 7.74 3.79
CA MET A 394 -45.86 8.27 4.71
C MET A 394 -46.76 7.16 5.27
N GLN A 395 -47.24 6.23 4.44
CA GLN A 395 -47.97 5.06 4.90
C GLN A 395 -47.14 4.18 5.84
N GLN A 396 -45.85 4.00 5.54
CA GLN A 396 -44.94 3.22 6.38
C GLN A 396 -44.65 3.92 7.71
N LEU A 397 -44.48 5.24 7.70
CA LEU A 397 -44.31 6.04 8.91
C LEU A 397 -45.56 5.97 9.77
N ALA A 398 -46.74 6.18 9.19
CA ALA A 398 -48.04 6.08 9.85
C ALA A 398 -48.23 4.70 10.51
N LYS A 399 -47.91 3.62 9.79
CA LYS A 399 -47.91 2.26 10.37
C LYS A 399 -46.92 2.10 11.52
N THR A 400 -45.73 2.72 11.42
CA THR A 400 -44.71 2.67 12.47
C THR A 400 -45.18 3.36 13.75
N ILE A 401 -45.96 4.45 13.63
CA ILE A 401 -46.59 5.16 14.76
C ILE A 401 -48.01 4.65 15.09
N ARG A 402 -48.44 3.55 14.45
CA ARG A 402 -49.76 2.91 14.64
C ARG A 402 -50.97 3.82 14.36
N ILE A 403 -50.85 4.68 13.36
CA ILE A 403 -51.95 5.48 12.83
C ILE A 403 -52.36 4.89 11.48
N ASP A 404 -53.63 4.53 11.33
CA ASP A 404 -54.21 4.12 10.07
C ASP A 404 -54.68 5.37 9.32
N LEU A 405 -54.06 5.65 8.18
CA LEU A 405 -54.44 6.75 7.30
C LEU A 405 -55.20 6.19 6.10
N SER A 406 -56.37 6.77 5.81
CA SER A 406 -57.06 6.56 4.55
C SER A 406 -56.28 7.16 3.38
N ASP A 407 -56.50 6.67 2.16
CA ASP A 407 -55.80 7.21 0.98
C ASP A 407 -56.03 8.72 0.78
N LYS A 408 -57.20 9.23 1.17
CA LYS A 408 -57.50 10.67 1.13
C LYS A 408 -56.66 11.47 2.13
N GLU A 409 -56.43 10.95 3.33
CA GLU A 409 -55.59 11.60 4.35
C GLU A 409 -54.11 11.55 3.96
N VAL A 410 -53.66 10.43 3.38
CA VAL A 410 -52.30 10.33 2.81
C VAL A 410 -52.10 11.39 1.73
N ASP A 411 -53.12 11.64 0.90
CA ASP A 411 -53.05 12.63 -0.17
C ASP A 411 -53.00 14.07 0.36
N ALA A 412 -53.80 14.38 1.38
CA ALA A 412 -53.74 15.66 2.07
C ALA A 412 -52.35 15.89 2.70
N LEU A 413 -51.81 14.90 3.40
CA LEU A 413 -50.47 14.96 4.01
C LEU A 413 -49.36 15.12 2.98
N VAL A 414 -49.48 14.45 1.82
CA VAL A 414 -48.50 14.59 0.74
C VAL A 414 -48.50 16.02 0.18
N GLU A 415 -49.66 16.66 0.05
CA GLU A 415 -49.73 18.08 -0.35
C GLU A 415 -49.16 19.02 0.71
N GLU A 416 -49.50 18.84 1.99
CA GLU A 416 -48.91 19.62 3.08
C GLU A 416 -47.39 19.48 3.12
N PHE A 417 -46.89 18.25 2.96
CA PHE A 417 -45.45 17.98 2.95
C PHE A 417 -44.76 18.62 1.74
N LYS A 418 -45.43 18.71 0.58
CA LYS A 418 -44.92 19.45 -0.58
C LYS A 418 -44.81 20.94 -0.29
N GLU A 419 -45.80 21.53 0.39
CA GLU A 419 -45.73 22.94 0.78
C GLU A 419 -44.61 23.21 1.78
N ILE A 420 -44.45 22.36 2.80
CA ILE A 420 -43.36 22.43 3.77
C ILE A 420 -42.00 22.33 3.06
N THR A 421 -41.85 21.35 2.16
CA THR A 421 -40.60 21.16 1.39
C THR A 421 -40.33 22.36 0.48
N LYS A 422 -41.37 22.97 -0.10
CA LYS A 422 -41.26 24.19 -0.91
C LYS A 422 -40.77 25.37 -0.04
N SER A 423 -41.25 25.50 1.19
CA SER A 423 -40.78 26.51 2.14
C SER A 423 -39.32 26.29 2.55
N PHE A 424 -38.92 25.06 2.88
CA PHE A 424 -37.51 24.74 3.15
C PHE A 424 -36.60 25.03 1.95
N ASN A 425 -37.05 24.71 0.74
CA ASN A 425 -36.29 25.00 -0.48
C ASN A 425 -36.16 26.49 -0.77
N LYS A 426 -37.06 27.34 -0.26
CA LYS A 426 -36.87 28.79 -0.30
C LYS A 426 -35.78 29.21 0.68
N VAL A 427 -35.77 28.66 1.89
CA VAL A 427 -34.74 28.96 2.92
C VAL A 427 -33.34 28.52 2.47
N THR A 428 -33.20 27.35 1.85
CA THR A 428 -31.89 26.86 1.36
C THR A 428 -31.34 27.64 0.16
N LYS A 429 -32.18 28.43 -0.52
CA LYS A 429 -31.78 29.34 -1.58
C LYS A 429 -31.37 30.73 -1.07
N ILE A 430 -31.57 31.03 0.21
CA ILE A 430 -31.12 32.29 0.80
C ILE A 430 -29.58 32.23 0.88
N ASP A 431 -28.91 33.06 0.10
CA ASP A 431 -27.47 33.22 0.16
C ASP A 431 -27.11 34.07 1.39
N THR A 432 -26.48 33.44 2.38
CA THR A 432 -25.99 34.09 3.59
C THR A 432 -24.48 34.34 3.58
N THR A 433 -23.79 34.12 2.45
CA THR A 433 -22.32 34.18 2.36
C THR A 433 -21.76 35.56 2.75
N ASN A 434 -22.54 36.63 2.52
CA ASN A 434 -22.17 38.02 2.84
C ASN A 434 -23.07 38.67 3.90
N VAL A 435 -23.86 37.88 4.64
CA VAL A 435 -24.73 38.38 5.71
C VAL A 435 -24.02 38.19 7.04
N GLN A 436 -23.78 39.27 7.78
CA GLN A 436 -23.21 39.13 9.14
C GLN A 436 -24.20 38.36 10.03
N PRO A 437 -23.72 37.36 10.80
CA PRO A 437 -24.58 36.61 11.69
C PRO A 437 -25.19 37.54 12.74
N MET A 438 -26.51 37.59 12.78
CA MET A 438 -27.25 38.30 13.82
C MET A 438 -27.43 37.35 15.02
N TYR A 439 -26.82 37.67 16.16
CA TYR A 439 -26.86 36.81 17.36
C TYR A 439 -28.19 36.93 18.13
N ALA A 440 -28.98 37.98 17.90
CA ALA A 440 -30.28 38.20 18.52
C ALA A 440 -31.23 38.92 17.55
N PRO A 441 -32.53 38.60 17.52
CA PRO A 441 -33.49 39.15 16.55
C PRO A 441 -33.83 40.63 16.74
N PHE A 442 -33.12 41.33 17.61
CA PHE A 442 -33.26 42.75 17.89
C PHE A 442 -31.87 43.40 17.81
N GLU A 443 -31.80 44.56 17.17
CA GLU A 443 -30.65 45.46 17.28
C GLU A 443 -30.55 45.92 18.74
N PHE A 444 -29.74 45.25 19.55
CA PHE A 444 -29.36 45.84 20.82
C PHE A 444 -28.67 47.17 20.50
N SER A 445 -29.27 48.29 20.88
CA SER A 445 -28.55 49.56 20.95
C SER A 445 -27.32 49.30 21.82
N PRO A 446 -26.08 49.47 21.29
CA PRO A 446 -24.86 49.21 22.05
C PRO A 446 -24.62 50.24 23.15
N THR A 447 -25.61 51.07 23.46
CA THR A 447 -25.57 51.99 24.59
C THR A 447 -26.07 51.24 25.82
N PRO A 448 -25.20 50.66 26.66
CA PRO A 448 -25.65 50.12 27.93
C PRO A 448 -26.33 51.26 28.71
N LEU A 449 -27.51 50.99 29.29
CA LEU A 449 -28.26 51.97 30.08
C LEU A 449 -27.46 52.54 31.27
N ARG A 450 -26.35 51.88 31.62
CA ARG A 450 -25.45 52.27 32.72
C ARG A 450 -24.01 51.91 32.36
N LYS A 451 -23.06 52.77 32.73
CA LYS A 451 -21.63 52.42 32.74
C LYS A 451 -21.39 51.39 33.84
N ASP A 452 -21.19 50.13 33.48
CA ASP A 452 -20.80 49.10 34.45
C ASP A 452 -19.39 49.39 34.96
N LYS A 453 -19.25 49.60 36.27
CA LYS A 453 -17.96 49.59 36.95
C LYS A 453 -17.67 48.14 37.34
N PRO A 454 -16.59 47.51 36.84
CA PRO A 454 -16.22 46.18 37.30
C PRO A 454 -15.87 46.25 38.77
N VAL A 455 -16.70 45.66 39.63
CA VAL A 455 -16.36 45.43 41.03
C VAL A 455 -15.74 44.04 41.09
N VAL A 456 -14.42 43.97 41.23
CA VAL A 456 -13.72 42.72 41.50
C VAL A 456 -13.96 42.38 42.96
N ASP A 457 -14.98 41.58 43.24
CA ASP A 457 -15.24 41.10 44.59
C ASP A 457 -14.14 40.11 45.00
N LYS A 458 -13.37 40.48 46.04
CA LYS A 458 -12.25 39.68 46.54
C LYS A 458 -12.69 38.41 47.27
N HIS A 459 -14.00 38.21 47.47
CA HIS A 459 -14.54 37.08 48.20
C HIS A 459 -15.22 36.05 47.29
N ALA A 460 -14.57 35.65 46.19
CA ALA A 460 -15.05 34.57 45.31
C ALA A 460 -15.47 33.29 46.09
N LYS A 461 -14.78 32.99 47.21
CA LYS A 461 -15.18 31.89 48.11
C LYS A 461 -16.53 32.11 48.79
N GLN A 462 -16.86 33.32 49.24
CA GLN A 462 -18.16 33.61 49.85
C GLN A 462 -19.30 33.50 48.83
N LEU A 463 -19.08 33.95 47.59
CA LEU A 463 -20.06 33.82 46.51
C LEU A 463 -20.37 32.36 46.18
N LEU A 464 -19.35 31.49 46.24
CA LEU A 464 -19.49 30.06 45.97
C LEU A 464 -20.13 29.27 47.11
N ASN A 465 -20.22 29.81 48.34
CA ASN A 465 -20.83 29.10 49.47
C ASN A 465 -22.33 28.79 49.28
N ASN A 466 -23.05 29.58 48.48
CA ASN A 466 -24.47 29.32 48.19
C ASN A 466 -24.69 28.29 47.08
N CYS A 467 -23.63 27.79 46.43
CA CYS A 467 -23.75 26.87 45.30
C CYS A 467 -23.72 25.40 45.77
N CYS A 468 -24.70 24.60 45.34
CA CYS A 468 -24.84 23.20 45.78
C CYS A 468 -23.64 22.31 45.42
N GLU A 469 -22.99 22.53 44.27
CA GLU A 469 -21.77 21.83 43.88
C GLU A 469 -20.75 22.80 43.26
N VAL A 470 -19.56 22.84 43.85
CA VAL A 470 -18.43 23.63 43.37
C VAL A 470 -17.21 22.73 43.21
N LYS A 471 -16.59 22.74 42.03
CA LYS A 471 -15.34 22.01 41.76
C LYS A 471 -14.30 22.96 41.21
N THR A 472 -13.16 23.05 41.89
CA THR A 472 -11.99 23.85 41.46
C THR A 472 -12.33 25.30 41.09
N GLY A 473 -13.21 25.95 41.86
CA GLY A 473 -13.61 27.34 41.65
C GLY A 473 -14.74 27.55 40.62
N PHE A 474 -15.31 26.49 40.07
CA PHE A 474 -16.43 26.55 39.12
C PHE A 474 -17.68 25.89 39.73
N VAL A 475 -18.85 26.48 39.47
CA VAL A 475 -20.15 25.85 39.79
C VAL A 475 -20.38 24.72 38.80
N LYS A 476 -20.67 23.53 39.31
CA LYS A 476 -21.05 22.39 38.49
C LYS A 476 -22.57 22.41 38.33
N VAL A 477 -23.04 22.59 37.10
CA VAL A 477 -24.46 22.53 36.72
C VAL A 477 -24.90 21.08 36.54
#